data_AF-A0A0Q9KW03-F1
#
_entry.id   AF-A0A0Q9KW03-F1
#
_cell.length_a   1.000
_cell.length_b   1.000
_cell.length_c   1.000
_cell.angle_alpha   90.00
_cell.angle_beta   90.00
_cell.angle_gamma   90.00
#
_symmetry.space_group_name_H-M   'P 1'
#
loop_
_entity.id
_entity.type
_entity.pdbx_description
1 polymer ?
#
loop_
_entity_poly.entity_id
_entity_poly.type
_entity_poly.pdbx_seq_one_letter_code
_entity_poly.pdbx_strand_id
1 'polypeptide(L)'
;MNRNAIESIRNIFDLLYEQIGEEERVRVINRERRLSPHPKYPRENIDAFIRCKITNVIYLQSTTIVGINYHNNSFVLIAGHNVPDTSFAKGIGRKITSIDEEIVEGLSLAVVSERYLKIKRLEGVDFQLIDQIFGLNDGRYSFEQIKYFIEEYEIWEVDPDIYDIENKDHLIRIYACLVIDGKINNLKSDIVLGLSDSCLMEVKKLIENINSVFIVEVLLRALTSNHWEHSFLEFYRCLEKVFTVYYIDLLKNGLGVDTPKIEQGLNQIGFRYAESTIINKLFQLIETNFPAVESIIGTLGVLDEQMEVEQVKENAAKKYYELRCRIAHLKYRHNHVNLTDVQWNTIIENSCLIIGEIYDRFSSCLNDLVDVS
;
A
#
# COMPACT_ATOMS: atom_id res chain seq x y z
N MET A 1 -15.27 4.41 -20.76
CA MET A 1 -16.63 4.83 -21.14
C MET A 1 -16.77 6.30 -20.82
N ASN A 2 -17.39 7.11 -21.68
CA ASN A 2 -17.65 8.52 -21.32
C ASN A 2 -18.63 8.55 -20.14
N ARG A 3 -18.25 9.23 -19.05
CA ARG A 3 -19.10 9.36 -17.87
C ARG A 3 -20.34 10.19 -18.22
N ASN A 4 -21.51 9.74 -17.76
CA ASN A 4 -22.72 10.53 -17.88
C ASN A 4 -22.69 11.65 -16.83
N ALA A 5 -22.16 12.81 -17.20
CA ALA A 5 -21.94 13.93 -16.29
C ALA A 5 -23.19 14.31 -15.48
N ILE A 6 -24.39 14.21 -16.07
CA ILE A 6 -25.65 14.53 -15.39
C ILE A 6 -25.93 13.54 -14.25
N GLU A 7 -25.73 12.25 -14.51
CA GLU A 7 -25.92 11.19 -13.53
C GLU A 7 -24.87 11.27 -12.42
N SER A 8 -23.60 11.49 -12.77
CA SER A 8 -22.53 11.70 -11.81
C SER A 8 -22.79 12.91 -10.90
N ILE A 9 -23.28 14.03 -11.44
CA ILE A 9 -23.67 15.19 -10.63
C ILE A 9 -24.84 14.85 -9.70
N ARG A 10 -25.84 14.10 -10.20
CA ARG A 10 -26.95 13.62 -9.36
C ARG A 10 -26.44 12.78 -8.20
N ASN A 11 -25.53 11.85 -8.45
CA ASN A 11 -24.95 10.98 -7.42
C ASN A 11 -24.27 11.77 -6.30
N ILE A 12 -23.61 12.89 -6.62
CA ILE A 12 -23.01 13.78 -5.61
C ILE A 12 -24.08 14.37 -4.70
N PHE A 13 -25.15 14.92 -5.27
CA PHE A 13 -26.24 15.48 -4.47
C PHE A 13 -27.01 14.40 -3.70
N ASP A 14 -27.16 13.19 -4.25
CA ASP A 14 -27.78 12.08 -3.54
C ASP A 14 -26.93 11.65 -2.33
N LEU A 15 -25.60 11.58 -2.50
CA LEU A 15 -24.66 11.31 -1.39
C LEU A 15 -24.80 12.33 -0.26
N LEU A 16 -24.92 13.63 -0.59
CA LEU A 16 -25.15 14.68 0.40
C LEU A 16 -26.53 14.58 1.05
N TYR A 17 -27.58 14.32 0.25
CA TYR A 17 -28.95 14.20 0.74
C TYR A 17 -29.12 13.05 1.73
N GLU A 18 -28.41 11.95 1.54
CA GLU A 18 -28.40 10.79 2.44
C GLU A 18 -27.95 11.14 3.87
N GLN A 19 -27.20 12.24 4.05
CA GLN A 19 -26.74 12.71 5.36
C GLN A 19 -27.78 13.55 6.11
N ILE A 20 -28.89 13.91 5.47
CA ILE A 20 -29.99 14.66 6.10
C ILE A 20 -30.93 13.69 6.80
N GLY A 21 -31.09 13.86 8.11
CA GLY A 21 -32.00 13.07 8.94
C GLY A 21 -33.46 13.16 8.45
N GLU A 22 -34.23 12.09 8.65
CA GLU A 22 -35.59 11.99 8.10
C GLU A 22 -36.52 13.13 8.53
N GLU A 23 -36.42 13.57 9.79
CA GLU A 23 -37.21 14.68 10.33
C GLU A 23 -36.91 16.01 9.63
N GLU A 24 -35.67 16.21 9.21
CA GLU A 24 -35.20 17.45 8.61
C GLU A 24 -35.42 17.49 7.08
N ARG A 25 -35.68 16.33 6.45
CA ARG A 25 -35.97 16.24 5.00
C ARG A 25 -37.20 17.04 4.58
N VAL A 26 -38.12 17.35 5.50
CA VAL A 26 -39.30 18.20 5.22
C VAL A 26 -38.91 19.65 4.86
N ARG A 27 -37.71 20.09 5.26
CA ARG A 27 -37.17 21.42 4.94
C ARG A 27 -36.42 21.45 3.61
N VAL A 28 -36.18 20.30 2.99
CA VAL A 28 -35.49 20.21 1.71
C VAL A 28 -36.41 20.68 0.59
N ILE A 29 -35.93 21.65 -0.18
CA ILE A 29 -36.66 22.14 -1.35
C ILE A 29 -36.32 21.26 -2.55
N ASN A 30 -37.34 20.59 -3.11
CA ASN A 30 -37.17 19.77 -4.30
C ASN A 30 -36.96 20.67 -5.53
N ARG A 31 -35.70 20.80 -5.95
CA ARG A 31 -35.29 21.57 -7.12
C ARG A 31 -34.14 20.87 -7.83
N GLU A 32 -33.98 21.16 -9.11
CA GLU A 32 -32.81 20.72 -9.87
C GLU A 32 -31.55 21.40 -9.31
N ARG A 33 -30.51 20.61 -9.05
CA ARG A 33 -29.22 21.09 -8.54
C ARG A 33 -28.16 20.91 -9.62
N ARG A 34 -27.35 21.94 -9.82
CA ARG A 34 -26.33 22.02 -10.86
C ARG A 34 -25.01 22.46 -10.26
N LEU A 35 -23.91 21.96 -10.79
CA LEU A 35 -22.59 22.46 -10.49
C LEU A 35 -22.22 23.57 -11.46
N SER A 36 -21.75 24.68 -10.90
CA SER A 36 -21.11 25.77 -11.63
C SER A 36 -19.68 25.37 -11.93
N PRO A 37 -19.22 25.41 -13.19
CA PRO A 37 -17.83 25.11 -13.54
C PRO A 37 -16.85 26.04 -12.82
N HIS A 38 -15.63 25.56 -12.56
CA HIS A 38 -14.54 26.39 -12.04
C HIS A 38 -14.40 27.71 -12.82
N PRO A 39 -14.34 28.89 -12.17
CA PRO A 39 -14.34 30.17 -12.87
C PRO A 39 -13.12 30.39 -13.76
N LYS A 40 -11.96 29.82 -13.38
CA LYS A 40 -10.69 30.01 -14.08
C LYS A 40 -10.39 28.93 -15.13
N TYR A 41 -10.84 27.70 -14.90
CA TYR A 41 -10.53 26.52 -15.74
C TYR A 41 -11.77 25.66 -15.97
N PRO A 42 -12.85 26.24 -16.53
CA PRO A 42 -14.12 25.53 -16.66
C PRO A 42 -14.02 24.37 -17.64
N ARG A 43 -13.22 24.49 -18.70
CA ARG A 43 -13.14 23.48 -19.76
C ARG A 43 -12.29 22.29 -19.31
N GLU A 44 -11.17 22.58 -18.68
CA GLU A 44 -10.18 21.61 -18.23
C GLU A 44 -10.75 20.74 -17.10
N ASN A 45 -11.46 21.32 -16.15
CA ASN A 45 -12.13 20.56 -15.09
C ASN A 45 -13.32 19.74 -15.60
N ILE A 46 -14.12 20.27 -16.53
CA ILE A 46 -15.20 19.48 -17.16
C ILE A 46 -14.60 18.31 -17.97
N ASP A 47 -13.51 18.55 -18.72
CA ASP A 47 -12.84 17.50 -19.49
C ASP A 47 -12.26 16.44 -18.56
N ALA A 48 -11.57 16.84 -17.48
CA ALA A 48 -11.08 15.94 -16.43
C ALA A 48 -12.20 15.12 -15.80
N PHE A 49 -13.31 15.75 -15.42
CA PHE A 49 -14.47 15.06 -14.83
C PHE A 49 -15.06 13.99 -15.75
N ILE A 50 -15.20 14.31 -17.05
CA ILE A 50 -15.84 13.44 -18.04
C ILE A 50 -14.89 12.32 -18.51
N ARG A 51 -13.60 12.64 -18.70
CA ARG A 51 -12.64 11.75 -19.36
C ARG A 51 -11.71 11.00 -18.41
N CYS A 52 -11.60 11.40 -17.15
CA CYS A 52 -10.81 10.61 -16.21
C CYS A 52 -11.41 9.20 -16.06
N LYS A 53 -10.52 8.23 -15.86
CA LYS A 53 -10.85 6.84 -15.57
C LYS A 53 -10.39 6.55 -14.15
N ILE A 54 -11.33 6.24 -13.26
CA ILE A 54 -10.97 5.65 -11.97
C ILE A 54 -10.60 4.19 -12.23
N THR A 55 -9.38 3.81 -11.88
CA THR A 55 -8.80 2.51 -12.23
C THR A 55 -8.97 1.51 -11.11
N ASN A 56 -8.62 1.91 -9.89
CA ASN A 56 -8.63 1.04 -8.73
C ASN A 56 -8.89 1.86 -7.45
N VAL A 57 -9.43 1.20 -6.43
CA VAL A 57 -9.75 1.81 -5.13
C VAL A 57 -9.40 0.84 -4.03
N ILE A 58 -8.69 1.32 -3.03
CA ILE A 58 -8.44 0.57 -1.79
C ILE A 58 -8.97 1.34 -0.59
N TYR A 59 -9.56 0.59 0.33
CA TYR A 59 -10.04 1.08 1.61
C TYR A 59 -9.19 0.44 2.71
N LEU A 60 -8.40 1.25 3.41
CA LEU A 60 -7.49 0.79 4.44
C LEU A 60 -7.76 1.57 5.72
N GLN A 61 -8.24 0.90 6.77
CA GLN A 61 -8.57 1.48 8.07
C GLN A 61 -9.28 2.84 8.00
N SER A 62 -8.55 3.96 8.09
CA SER A 62 -9.08 5.33 8.03
C SER A 62 -8.92 6.06 6.69
N THR A 63 -8.39 5.40 5.68
CA THR A 63 -7.84 6.02 4.47
C THR A 63 -8.44 5.36 3.23
N THR A 64 -8.88 6.18 2.29
CA THR A 64 -9.23 5.71 0.95
C THR A 64 -8.14 6.17 0.00
N ILE A 65 -7.64 5.26 -0.83
CA ILE A 65 -6.73 5.60 -1.93
C ILE A 65 -7.40 5.22 -3.25
N VAL A 66 -7.45 6.18 -4.19
CA VAL A 66 -8.11 6.04 -5.48
C VAL A 66 -7.09 6.30 -6.59
N GLY A 67 -6.88 5.31 -7.47
CA GLY A 67 -6.10 5.45 -8.69
C GLY A 67 -6.95 6.10 -9.80
N ILE A 68 -6.40 7.12 -10.46
CA ILE A 68 -7.08 7.91 -11.48
C ILE A 68 -6.17 8.11 -12.68
N ASN A 69 -6.58 7.64 -13.86
CA ASN A 69 -5.92 7.93 -15.12
C ASN A 69 -6.63 9.09 -15.82
N TYR A 70 -5.88 10.10 -16.27
CA TYR A 70 -6.42 11.19 -17.09
C TYR A 70 -5.40 11.63 -18.14
N HIS A 71 -5.82 11.60 -19.41
CA HIS A 71 -4.92 11.66 -20.58
C HIS A 71 -3.81 10.61 -20.46
N ASN A 72 -2.54 11.04 -20.45
CA ASN A 72 -1.37 10.17 -20.34
C ASN A 72 -0.75 10.19 -18.93
N ASN A 73 -1.44 10.76 -17.95
CA ASN A 73 -0.92 10.94 -16.59
C ASN A 73 -1.71 10.07 -15.60
N SER A 74 -0.96 9.54 -14.64
CA SER A 74 -1.49 8.75 -13.53
C SER A 74 -1.55 9.61 -12.28
N PHE A 75 -2.66 9.53 -11.55
CA PHE A 75 -2.87 10.25 -10.31
C PHE A 75 -3.35 9.32 -9.22
N VAL A 76 -3.04 9.69 -7.98
CA VAL A 76 -3.56 9.04 -6.78
C VAL A 76 -4.23 10.08 -5.90
N LEU A 77 -5.50 9.82 -5.55
CA LEU A 77 -6.21 10.59 -4.55
C LEU A 77 -6.13 9.86 -3.20
N ILE A 78 -5.69 10.57 -2.16
CA ILE A 78 -5.50 10.04 -0.81
C ILE A 78 -6.42 10.81 0.15
N ALA A 79 -7.37 10.11 0.77
CA ALA A 79 -8.35 10.69 1.69
C ALA A 79 -7.95 10.53 3.16
N GLY A 80 -8.27 11.52 4.00
CA GLY A 80 -8.14 11.43 5.46
C GLY A 80 -6.73 11.66 6.01
N HIS A 81 -5.77 12.03 5.16
CA HIS A 81 -4.39 12.36 5.55
C HIS A 81 -4.01 13.76 5.10
N ASN A 82 -3.23 14.44 5.94
CA ASN A 82 -2.51 15.64 5.57
C ASN A 82 -1.05 15.24 5.39
N VAL A 83 -0.63 15.07 4.14
CA VAL A 83 0.72 14.63 3.80
C VAL A 83 1.57 15.88 3.63
N PRO A 84 2.78 15.95 4.20
CA PRO A 84 3.70 17.05 3.97
C PRO A 84 3.84 17.33 2.46
N ASP A 85 4.07 18.59 2.08
CA ASP A 85 4.21 18.95 0.65
C ASP A 85 5.47 18.36 -0.01
N THR A 86 6.30 17.66 0.76
CA THR A 86 7.42 16.85 0.27
C THR A 86 6.92 15.48 -0.18
N SER A 87 7.43 14.98 -1.31
CA SER A 87 7.17 13.61 -1.76
C SER A 87 7.55 12.59 -0.67
N PHE A 88 6.64 11.68 -0.38
CA PHE A 88 6.79 10.64 0.65
C PHE A 88 7.27 9.30 0.10
N ALA A 89 7.35 9.14 -1.23
CA ALA A 89 7.82 7.92 -1.87
C ALA A 89 8.41 8.21 -3.25
N LYS A 90 9.43 7.43 -3.64
CA LYS A 90 9.99 7.52 -5.00
C LYS A 90 8.89 7.32 -6.05
N GLY A 91 8.78 8.24 -7.02
CA GLY A 91 7.76 8.17 -8.07
C GLY A 91 6.43 8.82 -7.70
N ILE A 92 6.26 9.28 -6.46
CA ILE A 92 5.18 10.22 -6.12
C ILE A 92 5.69 11.63 -6.43
N GLY A 93 5.11 12.24 -7.45
CA GLY A 93 5.54 13.51 -8.00
C GLY A 93 4.95 14.69 -7.25
N ARG A 94 4.38 15.62 -8.02
CA ARG A 94 3.85 16.89 -7.51
C ARG A 94 2.51 16.67 -6.83
N LYS A 95 2.37 17.19 -5.61
CA LYS A 95 1.08 17.38 -4.95
C LYS A 95 0.29 18.45 -5.70
N ILE A 96 -0.92 18.11 -6.11
CA ILE A 96 -1.81 18.99 -6.88
C ILE A 96 -2.73 19.68 -5.86
N THR A 97 -2.18 20.65 -5.13
CA THR A 97 -2.80 21.22 -3.91
C THR A 97 -3.80 22.32 -4.16
N SER A 98 -3.61 23.12 -5.20
CA SER A 98 -4.47 24.29 -5.40
C SER A 98 -5.65 23.93 -6.30
N ILE A 99 -6.84 24.36 -5.88
CA ILE A 99 -8.04 24.42 -6.73
C ILE A 99 -7.78 25.30 -7.98
N ASP A 100 -6.73 26.13 -7.92
CA ASP A 100 -6.15 26.89 -9.03
C ASP A 100 -5.32 26.07 -10.03
N GLU A 101 -5.33 24.74 -9.93
CA GLU A 101 -4.79 23.85 -10.95
C GLU A 101 -5.90 23.29 -11.84
N GLU A 102 -5.59 23.17 -13.13
CA GLU A 102 -6.56 23.04 -14.23
C GLU A 102 -7.52 21.84 -14.13
N ILE A 103 -7.21 20.84 -13.29
CA ILE A 103 -7.89 19.53 -13.32
C ILE A 103 -8.40 19.04 -11.95
N VAL A 104 -8.02 19.68 -10.83
CA VAL A 104 -8.28 19.16 -9.47
C VAL A 104 -9.76 19.01 -9.18
N GLU A 105 -10.55 20.04 -9.48
CA GLU A 105 -12.00 20.00 -9.27
C GLU A 105 -12.63 18.89 -10.11
N GLY A 106 -12.21 18.73 -11.37
CA GLY A 106 -12.72 17.68 -12.25
C GLY A 106 -12.43 16.27 -11.74
N LEU A 107 -11.19 15.99 -11.34
CA LEU A 107 -10.80 14.70 -10.76
C LEU A 107 -11.51 14.45 -9.42
N SER A 108 -11.68 15.48 -8.61
CA SER A 108 -12.35 15.38 -7.32
C SER A 108 -13.84 15.06 -7.48
N LEU A 109 -14.55 15.79 -8.34
CA LEU A 109 -15.95 15.55 -8.67
C LEU A 109 -16.18 14.12 -9.16
N ALA A 110 -15.24 13.64 -9.97
CA ALA A 110 -15.22 12.27 -10.45
C ALA A 110 -15.21 11.26 -9.30
N VAL A 111 -14.30 11.41 -8.33
CA VAL A 111 -14.19 10.51 -7.18
C VAL A 111 -15.39 10.62 -6.23
N VAL A 112 -15.89 11.84 -5.98
CA VAL A 112 -17.08 12.07 -5.15
C VAL A 112 -18.32 11.43 -5.77
N SER A 113 -18.48 11.53 -7.09
CA SER A 113 -19.64 10.99 -7.79
C SER A 113 -19.75 9.46 -7.72
N GLU A 114 -18.64 8.77 -7.49
CA GLU A 114 -18.58 7.32 -7.26
C GLU A 114 -18.62 6.95 -5.77
N ARG A 115 -18.83 7.93 -4.88
CA ARG A 115 -18.96 7.73 -3.43
C ARG A 115 -17.72 7.12 -2.76
N TYR A 116 -16.54 7.36 -3.32
CA TYR A 116 -15.28 6.91 -2.74
C TYR A 116 -14.76 7.81 -1.61
N LEU A 117 -15.31 9.02 -1.49
CA LEU A 117 -15.05 9.93 -0.39
C LEU A 117 -16.23 9.98 0.58
N LYS A 118 -15.93 10.02 1.88
CA LYS A 118 -16.90 10.14 2.95
C LYS A 118 -17.31 11.60 3.14
N ILE A 119 -18.54 11.80 3.61
CA ILE A 119 -18.98 13.10 4.13
C ILE A 119 -18.39 13.31 5.52
N LYS A 120 -17.89 14.51 5.78
CA LYS A 120 -17.39 14.94 7.09
C LYS A 120 -18.48 14.78 8.14
N ARG A 121 -18.10 14.24 9.29
CA ARG A 121 -18.96 14.21 10.48
C ARG A 121 -18.89 15.58 11.17
N LEU A 122 -19.62 16.55 10.64
CA LEU A 122 -19.77 17.88 11.25
C LEU A 122 -20.96 17.86 12.23
N GLU A 123 -20.83 18.58 13.34
CA GLU A 123 -21.98 18.81 14.22
C GLU A 123 -23.03 19.65 13.49
N GLY A 124 -24.27 19.16 13.44
CA GLY A 124 -25.35 19.80 12.67
C GLY A 124 -25.15 19.78 11.15
N VAL A 125 -24.47 18.77 10.61
CA VAL A 125 -24.22 18.64 9.17
C VAL A 125 -25.51 18.66 8.34
N ASP A 126 -26.60 18.12 8.88
CA ASP A 126 -27.94 18.13 8.28
C ASP A 126 -28.47 19.56 8.09
N PHE A 127 -28.44 20.40 9.12
CA PHE A 127 -28.84 21.80 9.04
C PHE A 127 -27.95 22.59 8.08
N GLN A 128 -26.64 22.37 8.11
CA GLN A 128 -25.71 23.03 7.19
C GLN A 128 -25.96 22.63 5.74
N LEU A 129 -26.23 21.35 5.47
CA LEU A 129 -26.60 20.86 4.15
C LEU A 129 -27.93 21.48 3.69
N ILE A 130 -28.92 21.60 4.58
CA ILE A 130 -30.17 22.29 4.27
C ILE A 130 -29.91 23.75 3.92
N ASP A 131 -29.22 24.50 4.78
CA ASP A 131 -29.03 25.93 4.59
C ASP A 131 -28.16 26.25 3.36
N GLN A 132 -27.12 25.45 3.11
CA GLN A 132 -26.15 25.74 2.05
C GLN A 132 -26.48 25.06 0.72
N ILE A 133 -27.06 23.86 0.72
CA ILE A 133 -27.24 23.03 -0.49
C ILE A 133 -28.71 22.72 -0.79
N PHE A 134 -29.55 22.41 0.20
CA PHE A 134 -30.91 21.89 -0.05
C PHE A 134 -32.05 22.90 0.17
N GLY A 135 -31.73 24.13 0.60
CA GLY A 135 -32.67 25.19 0.96
C GLY A 135 -33.03 26.13 -0.18
N LEU A 136 -33.10 27.45 0.11
CA LEU A 136 -33.65 28.46 -0.80
C LEU A 136 -32.70 28.95 -1.92
N ASN A 137 -31.47 28.44 -2.00
CA ASN A 137 -30.46 28.84 -3.00
C ASN A 137 -30.88 28.55 -4.44
N ASP A 138 -30.36 29.30 -5.41
CA ASP A 138 -30.75 29.27 -6.84
C ASP A 138 -30.53 27.92 -7.58
N GLY A 139 -30.03 26.90 -6.88
CA GLY A 139 -29.78 25.56 -7.41
C GLY A 139 -28.43 25.43 -8.10
N ARG A 140 -27.56 26.45 -8.05
CA ARG A 140 -26.22 26.42 -8.64
C ARG A 140 -25.16 26.46 -7.54
N TYR A 141 -24.26 25.49 -7.55
CA TYR A 141 -23.26 25.32 -6.50
C TYR A 141 -21.86 25.26 -7.10
N SER A 142 -20.90 25.94 -6.51
CA SER A 142 -19.49 25.73 -6.83
C SER A 142 -18.99 24.43 -6.20
N PHE A 143 -17.91 23.88 -6.74
CA PHE A 143 -17.28 22.72 -6.13
C PHE A 143 -16.83 22.98 -4.69
N GLU A 144 -16.33 24.18 -4.38
CA GLU A 144 -15.93 24.54 -3.00
C GLU A 144 -17.06 24.41 -1.98
N GLN A 145 -18.29 24.76 -2.36
CA GLN A 145 -19.46 24.58 -1.49
C GLN A 145 -19.74 23.10 -1.21
N ILE A 146 -19.47 22.22 -2.18
CA ILE A 146 -19.62 20.77 -2.04
C ILE A 146 -18.44 20.20 -1.23
N LYS A 147 -17.21 20.59 -1.56
CA LYS A 147 -15.95 20.19 -0.92
C LYS A 147 -15.95 20.47 0.58
N TYR A 148 -16.61 21.54 1.02
CA TYR A 148 -16.80 21.85 2.44
C TYR A 148 -17.33 20.65 3.25
N PHE A 149 -18.23 19.86 2.67
CA PHE A 149 -18.86 18.70 3.31
C PHE A 149 -18.09 17.40 3.11
N ILE A 150 -17.13 17.33 2.20
CA ILE A 150 -16.38 16.10 1.90
C ILE A 150 -15.15 16.01 2.79
N GLU A 151 -14.77 14.80 3.21
CA GLU A 151 -13.53 14.58 3.98
C GLU A 151 -12.31 15.18 3.28
N GLU A 152 -11.30 15.60 4.04
CA GLU A 152 -10.07 16.15 3.45
C GLU A 152 -9.37 15.10 2.61
N TYR A 153 -8.86 15.51 1.45
CA TYR A 153 -8.11 14.63 0.55
C TYR A 153 -7.08 15.44 -0.23
N GLU A 154 -6.13 14.71 -0.79
CA GLU A 154 -5.05 15.24 -1.61
C GLU A 154 -4.94 14.45 -2.91
N ILE A 155 -4.53 15.10 -3.99
CA ILE A 155 -4.27 14.45 -5.28
C ILE A 155 -2.79 14.59 -5.59
N TRP A 156 -2.15 13.49 -5.96
CA TRP A 156 -0.74 13.42 -6.29
C TRP A 156 -0.56 12.83 -7.68
N GLU A 157 0.34 13.41 -8.46
CA GLU A 157 0.80 12.80 -9.71
C GLU A 157 1.74 11.64 -9.41
N VAL A 158 1.63 10.57 -10.19
CA VAL A 158 2.34 9.31 -10.00
C VAL A 158 3.11 8.95 -11.25
N ASP A 159 4.38 8.58 -11.09
CA ASP A 159 5.22 8.05 -12.15
C ASP A 159 4.74 6.62 -12.53
N PRO A 160 4.18 6.44 -13.74
CA PRO A 160 3.67 5.14 -14.17
C PRO A 160 4.78 4.09 -14.36
N ASP A 161 6.06 4.50 -14.47
CA ASP A 161 7.18 3.56 -14.57
C ASP A 161 7.51 2.91 -13.21
N ILE A 162 7.02 3.48 -12.11
CA ILE A 162 7.24 3.00 -10.73
C ILE A 162 5.95 2.41 -10.15
N TYR A 163 4.81 3.07 -10.41
CA TYR A 163 3.51 2.64 -9.90
C TYR A 163 2.45 2.50 -10.99
N ASP A 164 2.02 1.27 -11.23
CA ASP A 164 0.83 0.98 -12.01
C ASP A 164 -0.42 1.14 -11.15
N ILE A 165 -1.12 2.26 -11.27
CA ILE A 165 -2.34 2.55 -10.50
C ILE A 165 -3.55 1.71 -10.94
N GLU A 166 -3.46 0.92 -12.01
CA GLU A 166 -4.47 -0.09 -12.34
C GLU A 166 -4.30 -1.34 -11.44
N ASN A 167 -3.07 -1.60 -10.98
CA ASN A 167 -2.77 -2.66 -10.04
C ASN A 167 -3.02 -2.21 -8.58
N LYS A 168 -3.91 -2.95 -7.90
CA LYS A 168 -4.28 -2.70 -6.49
C LYS A 168 -3.06 -2.73 -5.56
N ASP A 169 -2.12 -3.64 -5.79
CA ASP A 169 -0.96 -3.81 -4.93
C ASP A 169 -0.03 -2.58 -4.98
N HIS A 170 0.05 -1.89 -6.12
CA HIS A 170 0.78 -0.63 -6.19
C HIS A 170 0.10 0.49 -5.37
N LEU A 171 -1.23 0.54 -5.31
CA LEU A 171 -1.91 1.46 -4.39
C LEU A 171 -1.61 1.13 -2.92
N ILE A 172 -1.50 -0.16 -2.58
CA ILE A 172 -1.10 -0.61 -1.24
C ILE A 172 0.35 -0.22 -0.95
N ARG A 173 1.25 -0.29 -1.94
CA ARG A 173 2.65 0.18 -1.80
C ARG A 173 2.70 1.67 -1.48
N ILE A 174 1.91 2.48 -2.19
CA ILE A 174 1.78 3.93 -1.94
C ILE A 174 1.29 4.16 -0.50
N TYR A 175 0.23 3.48 -0.07
CA TYR A 175 -0.25 3.60 1.31
C TYR A 175 0.82 3.21 2.35
N ALA A 176 1.53 2.11 2.13
CA ALA A 176 2.53 1.64 3.08
C ALA A 176 3.69 2.64 3.20
N CYS A 177 4.14 3.23 2.09
CA CYS A 177 5.11 4.33 2.13
C CYS A 177 4.57 5.54 2.90
N LEU A 178 3.30 5.92 2.68
CA LEU A 178 2.66 7.02 3.40
C LEU A 178 2.62 6.78 4.92
N VAL A 179 2.27 5.56 5.35
CA VAL A 179 2.18 5.18 6.77
C VAL A 179 3.56 5.22 7.45
N ILE A 180 4.61 4.78 6.75
CA ILE A 180 5.99 4.86 7.23
C ILE A 180 6.43 6.32 7.35
N ASP A 181 6.23 7.11 6.30
CA ASP A 181 6.66 8.51 6.27
C ASP A 181 5.93 9.33 7.34
N GLY A 182 4.63 9.07 7.52
CA GLY A 182 3.84 9.63 8.61
C GLY A 182 4.42 9.30 9.99
N LYS A 183 4.88 8.06 10.21
CA LYS A 183 5.52 7.67 11.47
C LYS A 183 6.83 8.42 11.72
N ILE A 184 7.70 8.48 10.71
CA ILE A 184 9.00 9.17 10.77
C ILE A 184 8.79 10.66 11.07
N ASN A 185 7.77 11.28 10.45
CA ASN A 185 7.46 12.69 10.62
C ASN A 185 6.56 12.99 11.83
N ASN A 186 6.36 12.03 12.75
CA ASN A 186 5.50 12.15 13.94
C ASN A 186 4.05 12.58 13.63
N LEU A 187 3.55 12.19 12.46
CA LEU A 187 2.15 12.31 12.07
C LEU A 187 1.36 11.07 12.52
N LYS A 188 0.04 11.15 12.40
CA LYS A 188 -0.84 10.01 12.67
C LYS A 188 -0.42 8.83 11.78
N SER A 189 -0.02 7.73 12.40
CA SER A 189 0.41 6.51 11.73
C SER A 189 -0.24 5.29 12.40
N ASP A 190 -0.57 4.30 11.58
CA ASP A 190 -1.15 3.03 12.03
C ASP A 190 -0.05 2.05 12.52
N ILE A 191 1.22 2.46 12.52
CA ILE A 191 2.34 1.68 13.06
C ILE A 191 2.32 1.76 14.59
N VAL A 192 1.91 0.64 15.20
CA VAL A 192 1.82 0.48 16.65
C VAL A 192 3.17 0.15 17.28
N LEU A 193 3.96 -0.73 16.65
CA LEU A 193 5.26 -1.15 17.17
C LEU A 193 6.27 0.02 17.20
N GLY A 194 7.16 0.00 18.19
CA GLY A 194 8.28 0.93 18.32
C GLY A 194 9.41 0.61 17.36
N LEU A 195 9.13 0.58 16.06
CA LEU A 195 10.14 0.41 15.02
C LEU A 195 11.06 1.64 15.00
N SER A 196 12.38 1.42 14.98
CA SER A 196 13.35 2.50 14.83
C SER A 196 13.25 3.14 13.45
N ASP A 197 13.68 4.40 13.33
CA ASP A 197 13.71 5.09 12.04
C ASP A 197 14.60 4.35 11.02
N SER A 198 15.73 3.75 11.47
CA SER A 198 16.58 2.91 10.62
C SER A 198 15.80 1.73 10.03
N CYS A 199 15.08 1.00 10.87
CA CYS A 199 14.28 -0.15 10.50
C CYS A 199 13.16 0.26 9.54
N LEU A 200 12.44 1.35 9.84
CA LEU A 200 11.40 1.91 8.98
C LEU A 200 11.94 2.31 7.59
N MET A 201 13.15 2.85 7.53
CA MET A 201 13.80 3.18 6.26
C MET A 201 14.15 1.94 5.44
N GLU A 202 14.61 0.85 6.05
CA GLU A 202 14.85 -0.42 5.34
C GLU A 202 13.54 -1.06 4.87
N VAL A 203 12.47 -0.99 5.67
CA VAL A 203 11.14 -1.44 5.23
C VAL A 203 10.65 -0.59 4.05
N LYS A 204 10.84 0.73 4.10
CA LYS A 204 10.47 1.64 3.00
C LYS A 204 11.22 1.30 1.72
N LYS A 205 12.54 1.10 1.77
CA LYS A 205 13.34 0.67 0.62
C LYS A 205 12.83 -0.65 0.04
N LEU A 206 12.49 -1.61 0.90
CA LEU A 206 11.92 -2.88 0.46
C LEU A 206 10.58 -2.67 -0.26
N ILE A 207 9.68 -1.82 0.24
CA ILE A 207 8.39 -1.51 -0.41
C ILE A 207 8.57 -0.73 -1.72
N GLU A 208 9.58 0.15 -1.80
CA GLU A 208 9.90 0.90 -3.01
C GLU A 208 10.55 0.03 -4.09
N ASN A 209 11.08 -1.14 -3.74
CA ASN A 209 11.51 -2.14 -4.73
C ASN A 209 10.32 -2.59 -5.59
N ILE A 210 10.48 -2.58 -6.92
CA ILE A 210 9.42 -2.97 -7.87
C ILE A 210 8.99 -4.43 -7.66
N ASN A 211 9.92 -5.31 -7.30
CA ASN A 211 9.66 -6.72 -7.03
C ASN A 211 8.91 -6.93 -5.72
N SER A 212 8.68 -5.90 -4.90
CA SER A 212 7.91 -6.05 -3.65
C SER A 212 6.39 -6.08 -3.86
N VAL A 213 5.91 -5.81 -5.08
CA VAL A 213 4.47 -5.84 -5.41
C VAL A 213 3.80 -7.13 -4.94
N PHE A 214 4.49 -8.27 -5.07
CA PHE A 214 3.97 -9.59 -4.65
C PHE A 214 3.85 -9.77 -3.14
N ILE A 215 4.52 -8.93 -2.34
CA ILE A 215 4.58 -9.07 -0.88
C ILE A 215 4.04 -7.87 -0.12
N VAL A 216 3.59 -6.83 -0.81
CA VAL A 216 3.21 -5.58 -0.14
C VAL A 216 2.09 -5.76 0.88
N GLU A 217 1.07 -6.60 0.61
CA GLU A 217 0.03 -6.88 1.59
C GLU A 217 0.59 -7.54 2.86
N VAL A 218 1.59 -8.42 2.70
CA VAL A 218 2.28 -9.08 3.81
C VAL A 218 3.11 -8.07 4.60
N LEU A 219 3.86 -7.21 3.92
CA LEU A 219 4.64 -6.14 4.53
C LEU A 219 3.74 -5.14 5.29
N LEU A 220 2.59 -4.78 4.73
CA LEU A 220 1.65 -3.88 5.39
C LEU A 220 1.07 -4.51 6.66
N ARG A 221 0.73 -5.81 6.65
CA ARG A 221 0.34 -6.53 7.87
C ARG A 221 1.47 -6.58 8.90
N ALA A 222 2.72 -6.71 8.45
CA ALA A 222 3.88 -6.67 9.33
C ALA A 222 4.01 -5.30 10.05
N LEU A 223 3.83 -4.21 9.30
CA LEU A 223 3.91 -2.82 9.79
C LEU A 223 2.79 -2.45 10.76
N THR A 224 1.58 -2.93 10.49
CA THR A 224 0.38 -2.68 11.30
C THR A 224 0.19 -3.68 12.45
N SER A 225 1.13 -4.61 12.62
CA SER A 225 1.10 -5.57 13.73
C SER A 225 1.21 -4.86 15.08
N ASN A 226 0.56 -5.41 16.09
CA ASN A 226 0.66 -4.99 17.48
C ASN A 226 1.64 -5.85 18.32
N HIS A 227 2.19 -6.92 17.73
CA HIS A 227 3.14 -7.83 18.37
C HIS A 227 4.36 -8.06 17.48
N TRP A 228 5.56 -8.06 18.08
CA TRP A 228 6.81 -8.26 17.37
C TRP A 228 6.88 -9.62 16.68
N GLU A 229 6.40 -10.66 17.36
CA GLU A 229 6.36 -12.03 16.86
C GLU A 229 5.51 -12.14 15.60
N HIS A 230 4.36 -11.47 15.59
CA HIS A 230 3.48 -11.42 14.42
C HIS A 230 4.13 -10.64 13.28
N SER A 231 4.77 -9.50 13.57
CA SER A 231 5.49 -8.71 12.56
C SER A 231 6.60 -9.55 11.92
N PHE A 232 7.41 -10.22 12.73
CA PHE A 232 8.44 -11.16 12.28
C PHE A 232 7.87 -12.29 11.40
N LEU A 233 6.75 -12.90 11.79
CA LEU A 233 6.12 -13.95 10.98
C LEU A 233 5.68 -13.46 9.60
N GLU A 234 5.20 -12.21 9.48
CA GLU A 234 4.87 -11.63 8.17
C GLU A 234 6.15 -11.39 7.33
N PHE A 235 7.25 -10.91 7.91
CA PHE A 235 8.54 -10.84 7.19
C PHE A 235 9.02 -12.22 6.76
N TYR A 236 8.88 -13.25 7.61
CA TYR A 236 9.19 -14.63 7.25
C TYR A 236 8.34 -15.12 6.06
N ARG A 237 7.04 -14.80 6.04
CA ARG A 237 6.14 -15.14 4.93
C ARG A 237 6.54 -14.49 3.60
N CYS A 238 7.23 -13.35 3.64
CA CYS A 238 7.80 -12.75 2.42
C CYS A 238 8.87 -13.68 1.81
N LEU A 239 9.68 -14.35 2.64
CA LEU A 239 10.60 -15.40 2.17
C LEU A 239 9.85 -16.66 1.74
N GLU A 240 8.77 -17.05 2.43
CA GLU A 240 7.98 -18.23 2.03
C GLU A 240 7.45 -18.11 0.59
N LYS A 241 7.06 -16.90 0.17
CA LYS A 241 6.58 -16.63 -1.20
C LYS A 241 7.60 -16.90 -2.30
N VAL A 242 8.91 -16.86 -2.00
CA VAL A 242 9.98 -17.16 -2.98
C VAL A 242 10.48 -18.61 -2.91
N PHE A 243 9.94 -19.45 -2.02
CA PHE A 243 10.39 -20.84 -1.90
C PHE A 243 10.13 -21.66 -3.16
N THR A 244 8.96 -21.52 -3.78
CA THR A 244 8.66 -22.18 -5.06
C THR A 244 9.45 -21.52 -6.20
N VAL A 245 9.60 -20.20 -6.18
CA VAL A 245 10.34 -19.41 -7.18
C VAL A 245 11.78 -19.89 -7.31
N TYR A 246 12.45 -20.19 -6.18
CA TYR A 246 13.79 -20.78 -6.18
C TYR A 246 13.88 -22.06 -7.04
N TYR A 247 12.90 -22.96 -6.93
CA TYR A 247 12.90 -24.20 -7.71
C TYR A 247 12.52 -23.96 -9.17
N ILE A 248 11.62 -23.02 -9.43
CA ILE A 248 11.27 -22.65 -10.80
C ILE A 248 12.51 -22.12 -11.51
N ASP A 249 13.26 -21.21 -10.89
CA ASP A 249 14.51 -20.68 -11.44
C ASP A 249 15.57 -21.78 -11.65
N LEU A 250 15.76 -22.67 -10.67
CA LEU A 250 16.69 -23.80 -10.79
C LEU A 250 16.33 -24.71 -11.97
N LEU A 251 15.04 -25.03 -12.15
CA LEU A 251 14.57 -25.88 -13.24
C LEU A 251 14.59 -25.16 -14.59
N LYS A 252 14.29 -23.86 -14.63
CA LYS A 252 14.40 -23.02 -15.83
C LYS A 252 15.81 -23.04 -16.36
N ASN A 253 16.79 -22.79 -15.48
CA ASN A 253 18.21 -22.77 -15.83
C ASN A 253 18.76 -24.17 -16.17
N GLY A 254 18.24 -25.23 -15.53
CA GLY A 254 18.68 -26.60 -15.77
C GLY A 254 18.06 -27.27 -17.01
N LEU A 255 16.81 -26.94 -17.34
CA LEU A 255 16.03 -27.63 -18.39
C LEU A 255 15.75 -26.75 -19.62
N GLY A 256 15.93 -25.43 -19.52
CA GLY A 256 15.60 -24.48 -20.58
C GLY A 256 14.10 -24.40 -20.87
N VAL A 257 13.26 -24.65 -19.86
CA VAL A 257 11.79 -24.61 -19.96
C VAL A 257 11.26 -23.28 -19.43
N ASP A 258 10.24 -22.73 -20.08
CA ASP A 258 9.60 -21.48 -19.67
C ASP A 258 9.05 -21.54 -18.24
N THR A 259 9.21 -20.44 -17.50
CA THR A 259 8.77 -20.26 -16.11
C THR A 259 7.33 -20.73 -15.85
N PRO A 260 6.31 -20.35 -16.65
CA PRO A 260 4.92 -20.70 -16.36
C PRO A 260 4.62 -22.21 -16.51
N LYS A 261 5.32 -22.88 -17.44
CA LYS A 261 5.17 -24.33 -17.65
C LYS A 261 5.73 -25.11 -16.46
N ILE A 262 6.85 -24.65 -15.90
CA ILE A 262 7.44 -25.25 -14.72
C ILE A 262 6.51 -25.09 -13.52
N GLU A 263 6.01 -23.88 -13.28
CA GLU A 263 5.06 -23.61 -12.20
C GLU A 263 3.82 -24.51 -12.30
N GLN A 264 3.21 -24.59 -13.49
CA GLN A 264 2.06 -25.46 -13.74
C GLN A 264 2.40 -26.93 -13.45
N GLY A 265 3.57 -27.40 -13.88
CA GLY A 265 4.04 -28.77 -13.63
C GLY A 265 4.23 -29.06 -12.14
N LEU A 266 4.88 -28.15 -11.40
CA LEU A 266 5.08 -28.28 -9.95
C LEU A 266 3.74 -28.31 -9.19
N ASN A 267 2.77 -27.48 -9.60
CA ASN A 267 1.43 -27.47 -9.03
C ASN A 267 0.67 -28.78 -9.32
N GLN A 268 0.76 -29.31 -10.54
CA GLN A 268 0.09 -30.55 -10.93
C GLN A 268 0.59 -31.78 -10.16
N ILE A 269 1.89 -31.85 -9.86
CA ILE A 269 2.47 -32.95 -9.08
C ILE A 269 2.34 -32.76 -7.57
N GLY A 270 1.78 -31.63 -7.12
CA GLY A 270 1.69 -31.27 -5.71
C GLY A 270 3.06 -31.16 -5.05
N PHE A 271 4.03 -30.55 -5.75
CA PHE A 271 5.40 -30.42 -5.27
C PHE A 271 5.44 -29.76 -3.89
N ARG A 272 6.27 -30.33 -3.00
CA ARG A 272 6.50 -29.80 -1.66
C ARG A 272 7.99 -29.73 -1.40
N TYR A 273 8.40 -28.69 -0.70
CA TYR A 273 9.78 -28.50 -0.26
C TYR A 273 9.89 -28.61 1.26
N ALA A 274 11.08 -28.97 1.73
CA ALA A 274 11.42 -28.89 3.13
C ALA A 274 11.83 -27.43 3.46
N GLU A 275 11.02 -26.76 4.27
CA GLU A 275 11.18 -25.34 4.63
C GLU A 275 12.58 -25.02 5.15
N SER A 276 13.10 -25.84 6.07
CA SER A 276 14.46 -25.69 6.64
C SER A 276 15.57 -25.84 5.59
N THR A 277 15.36 -26.64 4.55
CA THR A 277 16.33 -26.79 3.47
C THR A 277 16.32 -25.56 2.56
N ILE A 278 15.13 -25.02 2.27
CA ILE A 278 15.01 -23.88 1.36
C ILE A 278 15.47 -22.59 2.01
N ILE A 279 15.15 -22.35 3.28
CA ILE A 279 15.66 -21.18 3.98
C ILE A 279 17.19 -21.17 4.03
N ASN A 280 17.84 -22.33 4.25
CA ASN A 280 19.29 -22.45 4.16
C ASN A 280 19.78 -22.09 2.76
N LYS A 281 19.20 -22.70 1.73
CA LYS A 281 19.55 -22.39 0.33
C LYS A 281 19.42 -20.90 0.01
N LEU A 282 18.33 -20.24 0.43
CA LEU A 282 18.15 -18.81 0.21
C LEU A 282 19.22 -17.97 0.92
N PHE A 283 19.57 -18.32 2.16
CA PHE A 283 20.63 -17.62 2.88
C PHE A 283 22.01 -17.81 2.23
N GLN A 284 22.26 -18.99 1.63
CA GLN A 284 23.50 -19.23 0.88
C GLN A 284 23.64 -18.31 -0.34
N LEU A 285 22.52 -17.87 -0.93
CA LEU A 285 22.49 -16.96 -2.07
C LEU A 285 22.80 -15.49 -1.71
N ILE A 286 22.86 -15.13 -0.42
CA ILE A 286 23.11 -13.74 0.00
C ILE A 286 24.61 -13.43 -0.15
N GLU A 287 24.94 -12.44 -0.96
CA GLU A 287 26.31 -12.00 -1.23
C GLU A 287 26.53 -10.57 -0.75
N THR A 288 25.63 -9.64 -1.12
CA THR A 288 25.85 -8.21 -0.88
C THR A 288 25.50 -7.79 0.55
N ASN A 289 24.44 -8.35 1.12
CA ASN A 289 23.97 -8.06 2.46
C ASN A 289 24.45 -9.11 3.48
N PHE A 290 25.65 -9.65 3.31
CA PHE A 290 26.25 -10.56 4.28
C PHE A 290 26.32 -9.99 5.71
N PRO A 291 26.61 -8.68 5.95
CA PRO A 291 26.55 -8.10 7.29
C PRO A 291 25.18 -8.25 7.97
N ALA A 292 24.09 -8.29 7.19
CA ALA A 292 22.76 -8.52 7.74
C ALA A 292 22.59 -9.95 8.26
N VAL A 293 23.20 -10.92 7.59
CA VAL A 293 23.26 -12.33 8.03
C VAL A 293 24.06 -12.46 9.32
N GLU A 294 25.21 -11.81 9.40
CA GLU A 294 26.04 -11.75 10.62
C GLU A 294 25.27 -11.14 11.80
N SER A 295 24.54 -10.06 11.55
CA SER A 295 23.72 -9.39 12.56
C SER A 295 22.59 -10.29 13.09
N ILE A 296 21.94 -11.06 12.21
CA ILE A 296 20.91 -12.05 12.61
C ILE A 296 21.50 -13.13 13.51
N ILE A 297 22.62 -13.75 13.13
CA ILE A 297 23.22 -14.80 13.95
C ILE A 297 23.77 -14.25 15.27
N GLY A 298 24.35 -13.04 15.28
CA GLY A 298 24.79 -12.36 16.50
C GLY A 298 23.63 -12.02 17.44
N THR A 299 22.43 -11.77 16.89
CA THR A 299 21.22 -11.47 17.68
C THR A 299 20.54 -12.73 18.22
N LEU A 300 20.47 -13.81 17.42
CA LEU A 300 19.73 -15.03 17.73
C LEU A 300 20.57 -16.16 18.32
N GLY A 301 21.89 -16.05 18.25
CA GLY A 301 22.83 -17.09 18.62
C GLY A 301 24.17 -16.51 19.05
N VAL A 302 25.21 -17.33 18.91
CA VAL A 302 26.59 -16.92 19.16
C VAL A 302 27.29 -16.92 17.82
N LEU A 303 27.82 -15.75 17.43
CA LEU A 303 28.72 -15.63 16.32
C LEU A 303 30.13 -16.01 16.81
N ASP A 304 30.71 -17.05 16.21
CA ASP A 304 32.11 -17.40 16.42
C ASP A 304 32.93 -16.76 15.30
N GLU A 305 33.87 -15.89 15.66
CA GLU A 305 34.72 -15.13 14.74
C GLU A 305 35.60 -16.05 13.86
N GLN A 306 35.73 -17.33 14.20
CA GLN A 306 36.48 -18.33 13.43
C GLN A 306 35.63 -19.05 12.39
N MET A 307 34.32 -18.77 12.31
CA MET A 307 33.44 -19.43 11.34
C MET A 307 33.69 -18.92 9.92
N GLU A 308 33.71 -19.86 8.96
CA GLU A 308 33.68 -19.53 7.54
C GLU A 308 32.33 -18.91 7.14
N VAL A 309 32.32 -18.08 6.09
CA VAL A 309 31.14 -17.34 5.60
C VAL A 309 29.93 -18.25 5.38
N GLU A 310 30.13 -19.42 4.77
CA GLU A 310 29.09 -20.41 4.47
C GLU A 310 28.49 -21.01 5.74
N GLN A 311 29.31 -21.20 6.78
CA GLN A 311 28.86 -21.69 8.09
C GLN A 311 28.05 -20.61 8.81
N VAL A 312 28.45 -19.34 8.70
CA VAL A 312 27.70 -18.19 9.24
C VAL A 312 26.31 -18.14 8.62
N LYS A 313 26.21 -18.25 7.28
CA LYS A 313 24.93 -18.28 6.55
C LYS A 313 24.05 -19.45 6.95
N GLU A 314 24.62 -20.65 7.03
CA GLU A 314 23.88 -21.86 7.43
C GLU A 314 23.32 -21.73 8.87
N ASN A 315 24.16 -21.29 9.80
CA ASN A 315 23.75 -21.11 11.19
C ASN A 315 22.71 -20.00 11.35
N ALA A 316 22.86 -18.88 10.63
CA ALA A 316 21.86 -17.81 10.61
C ALA A 316 20.51 -18.33 10.09
N ALA A 317 20.49 -19.04 8.96
CA ALA A 317 19.28 -19.61 8.37
C ALA A 317 18.58 -20.57 9.34
N LYS A 318 19.36 -21.45 9.98
CA LYS A 318 18.87 -22.38 10.99
C LYS A 318 18.24 -21.65 12.17
N LYS A 319 18.91 -20.63 12.72
CA LYS A 319 18.40 -19.84 13.85
C LYS A 319 17.16 -19.03 13.50
N TYR A 320 17.12 -18.47 12.30
CA TYR A 320 15.96 -17.74 11.77
C TYR A 320 14.73 -18.65 11.65
N TYR A 321 14.91 -19.86 11.12
CA TYR A 321 13.85 -20.87 11.06
C TYR A 321 13.43 -21.42 12.44
N GLU A 322 14.38 -21.65 13.34
CA GLU A 322 14.11 -22.05 14.73
C GLU A 322 13.25 -20.98 15.44
N LEU A 323 13.54 -19.69 15.24
CA LEU A 323 12.75 -18.59 15.78
C LEU A 323 11.30 -18.65 15.26
N ARG A 324 11.11 -18.77 13.94
CA ARG A 324 9.79 -18.96 13.33
C ARG A 324 9.03 -20.13 13.95
N CYS A 325 9.68 -21.28 14.08
CA CYS A 325 9.05 -22.47 14.66
C CYS A 325 8.64 -22.26 16.12
N ARG A 326 9.46 -21.57 16.92
CA ARG A 326 9.14 -21.25 18.32
C ARG A 326 7.91 -20.36 18.45
N ILE A 327 7.76 -19.38 17.56
CA ILE A 327 6.61 -18.47 17.54
C ILE A 327 5.36 -19.20 17.05
N ALA A 328 5.44 -19.91 15.92
CA ALA A 328 4.29 -20.59 15.32
C ALA A 328 3.76 -21.76 16.17
N HIS A 329 4.65 -22.42 16.93
CA HIS A 329 4.31 -23.57 17.77
C HIS A 329 4.41 -23.26 19.26
N LEU A 330 3.93 -22.09 19.69
CA LEU A 330 3.73 -21.73 21.11
C LEU A 330 2.81 -22.75 21.82
N LYS A 331 3.31 -23.97 22.05
CA LYS A 331 2.69 -24.96 22.92
C LYS A 331 3.07 -24.62 24.36
N TYR A 332 2.13 -24.89 25.26
CA TYR A 332 2.11 -24.69 26.71
C TYR A 332 3.38 -25.04 27.54
N ARG A 333 4.49 -25.50 26.94
CA ARG A 333 5.73 -25.91 27.62
C ARG A 333 7.02 -25.41 26.98
N HIS A 334 6.98 -24.61 25.92
CA HIS A 334 8.19 -24.06 25.30
C HIS A 334 8.56 -22.70 25.91
N ASN A 335 9.87 -22.48 26.10
CA ASN A 335 10.41 -21.20 26.54
C ASN A 335 9.92 -20.09 25.60
N HIS A 336 9.16 -19.13 26.16
CA HIS A 336 8.77 -17.91 25.45
C HIS A 336 9.99 -17.29 24.76
N VAL A 337 9.79 -16.75 23.56
CA VAL A 337 10.82 -15.97 22.88
C VAL A 337 11.02 -14.70 23.71
N ASN A 338 12.16 -14.58 24.36
CA ASN A 338 12.49 -13.44 25.20
C ASN A 338 13.56 -12.61 24.47
N LEU A 339 13.09 -11.78 23.55
CA LEU A 339 13.91 -10.82 22.81
C LEU A 339 13.47 -9.41 23.20
N THR A 340 14.43 -8.50 23.32
CA THR A 340 14.15 -7.08 23.58
C THR A 340 13.63 -6.38 22.31
N ASP A 341 12.97 -5.23 22.47
CA ASP A 341 12.52 -4.41 21.34
C ASP A 341 13.69 -4.03 20.41
N VAL A 342 14.89 -3.83 20.96
CA VAL A 342 16.11 -3.56 20.17
C VAL A 342 16.47 -4.78 19.32
N GLN A 343 16.46 -5.98 19.89
CA GLN A 343 16.73 -7.21 19.13
C GLN A 343 15.69 -7.47 18.05
N TRP A 344 14.41 -7.20 18.32
CA TRP A 344 13.35 -7.31 17.32
C TRP A 344 13.52 -6.34 16.17
N ASN A 345 13.85 -5.07 16.48
CA ASN A 345 14.20 -4.09 15.46
C ASN A 345 15.35 -4.58 14.58
N THR A 346 16.45 -5.03 15.19
CA THR A 346 17.60 -5.59 14.47
C THR A 346 17.18 -6.75 13.57
N ILE A 347 16.37 -7.69 14.06
CA ILE A 347 15.93 -8.84 13.24
C ILE A 347 15.09 -8.38 12.05
N ILE A 348 14.15 -7.45 12.25
CA ILE A 348 13.27 -6.96 11.17
C ILE A 348 14.06 -6.16 10.14
N GLU A 349 14.92 -5.23 10.60
CA GLU A 349 15.77 -4.41 9.72
C GLU A 349 16.63 -5.31 8.82
N ASN A 350 17.33 -6.28 9.40
CA ASN A 350 18.16 -7.21 8.64
C ASN A 350 17.33 -8.18 7.77
N SER A 351 16.11 -8.53 8.20
CA SER A 351 15.20 -9.30 7.34
C SER A 351 14.84 -8.53 6.08
N CYS A 352 14.65 -7.21 6.15
CA CYS A 352 14.33 -6.39 4.98
C CYS A 352 15.46 -6.43 3.95
N LEU A 353 16.71 -6.29 4.40
CA LEU A 353 17.90 -6.37 3.55
C LEU A 353 18.01 -7.73 2.84
N ILE A 354 17.81 -8.82 3.60
CA ILE A 354 17.86 -10.18 3.07
C ILE A 354 16.73 -10.44 2.07
N ILE A 355 15.51 -10.04 2.39
CA ILE A 355 14.36 -10.19 1.50
C ILE A 355 14.59 -9.38 0.22
N GLY A 356 15.04 -8.12 0.33
CA GLY A 356 15.32 -7.28 -0.83
C GLY A 356 16.28 -7.93 -1.82
N GLU A 357 17.43 -8.41 -1.32
CA GLU A 357 18.43 -9.08 -2.17
C GLU A 357 17.90 -10.37 -2.82
N ILE A 358 17.13 -11.17 -2.08
CA ILE A 358 16.55 -12.41 -2.61
C ILE A 358 15.54 -12.10 -3.72
N TYR A 359 14.68 -11.08 -3.53
CA TYR A 359 13.70 -10.68 -4.54
C TYR A 359 14.37 -10.10 -5.79
N ASP A 360 15.44 -9.32 -5.63
CA ASP A 360 16.22 -8.80 -6.76
C ASP A 360 16.87 -9.94 -7.57
N ARG A 361 17.43 -10.94 -6.88
CA ARG A 361 17.99 -12.14 -7.52
C ARG A 361 16.95 -12.90 -8.35
N PHE A 362 15.70 -12.97 -7.89
CA PHE A 362 14.62 -13.68 -8.59
C PHE A 362 13.72 -12.78 -9.45
N SER A 363 14.09 -11.51 -9.65
CA SER A 363 13.28 -10.51 -10.37
C SER A 363 12.79 -10.99 -11.75
N SER A 364 13.67 -11.56 -12.58
CA SER A 364 13.26 -12.11 -13.89
C SER A 364 12.23 -13.23 -13.75
N CYS A 365 12.41 -14.15 -12.79
CA CYS A 365 11.47 -15.25 -12.58
C CYS A 365 10.13 -14.75 -12.03
N LEU A 366 10.15 -13.73 -11.17
CA LEU A 366 8.94 -13.11 -10.62
C LEU A 366 8.14 -12.39 -11.70
N ASN A 367 8.80 -11.62 -12.57
CA ASN A 367 8.14 -10.91 -13.66
C ASN A 367 7.47 -11.88 -14.65
N ASP A 368 8.14 -12.98 -15.01
CA ASP A 368 7.57 -14.01 -15.88
C ASP A 368 6.29 -14.66 -15.30
N LEU A 369 6.10 -14.61 -13.98
CA LEU A 369 4.91 -15.16 -13.31
C LEU A 369 3.73 -14.18 -13.28
N VAL A 370 3.97 -12.87 -13.38
CA VAL A 370 2.91 -11.82 -13.43
C VAL A 370 2.21 -11.82 -14.77
N ASP A 371 2.96 -11.95 -15.87
CA ASP A 371 2.43 -11.85 -17.24
C ASP A 371 1.39 -12.96 -17.58
N VAL A 372 1.19 -13.92 -16.68
CA VAL A 372 0.29 -15.07 -16.85
C VAL A 372 -0.93 -15.00 -15.94
N SER A 373 -0.89 -14.22 -14.86
CA SER A 373 -1.97 -14.04 -13.88
C SER A 373 -2.92 -12.92 -14.29
#